data_AF-A0A8K1DC79-F1
#
_entry.id   AF-A0A8K1DC79-F1
#
_cell.length_a   1.000
_cell.length_b   1.000
_cell.length_c   1.000
_cell.angle_alpha   90.00
_cell.angle_beta   90.00
_cell.angle_gamma   90.00
#
_symmetry.space_group_name_H-M   'P 1'
#
loop_
_entity.id
_entity.type
_entity.pdbx_description
1 polymer ?
#
loop_
_entity_poly.entity_id
_entity_poly.type
_entity_poly.pdbx_seq_one_letter_code
_entity_poly.pdbx_strand_id
1 'polypeptide(L)'
;MILRKRTDFVTAIHRVLEILKTGEPYTLNKLGQETNLNFRTVKKILSVLESNQTLLSGRSLDVSELDNVTVVRIKEKIGLTFYPENIQNLIIRTMYYPTSSREEEILVYLYLNNAINISSAIHLPEDNILKELTEAEHVEKTDNGKYYLTSDGQYVAKGALKLYPELANISSNSSNSMHAIKIEQFMQLSIPSGPNMLLLRSKAQARKNMS
;
A
#
# COMPACT_ATOMS: atom_id res chain seq x y z
N MET A 1 -24.25 -30.33 -37.11
CA MET A 1 -22.81 -30.46 -36.74
C MET A 1 -22.27 -29.05 -36.54
N ILE A 2 -22.12 -28.60 -35.29
CA ILE A 2 -21.67 -27.23 -34.98
C ILE A 2 -20.17 -27.16 -35.26
N LEU A 3 -19.78 -26.42 -36.31
CA LEU A 3 -18.38 -26.11 -36.60
C LEU A 3 -17.79 -25.32 -35.41
N ARG A 4 -17.01 -25.98 -34.55
CA ARG A 4 -16.22 -25.29 -33.53
C ARG A 4 -15.21 -24.40 -34.25
N LYS A 5 -15.48 -23.09 -34.26
CA LYS A 5 -14.54 -22.07 -34.75
C LYS A 5 -13.21 -22.24 -34.00
N ARG A 6 -12.10 -22.32 -34.73
CA ARG A 6 -10.76 -22.40 -34.12
C ARG A 6 -10.56 -21.17 -33.24
N THR A 7 -10.23 -21.40 -31.97
CA THR A 7 -9.79 -20.34 -31.06
C THR A 7 -8.42 -19.86 -31.52
N ASP A 8 -8.25 -18.56 -31.68
CA ASP A 8 -6.94 -17.97 -31.97
C ASP A 8 -6.00 -18.13 -30.75
N PHE A 9 -4.70 -18.11 -31.03
CA PHE A 9 -3.69 -18.41 -30.02
C PHE A 9 -3.67 -17.38 -28.88
N VAL A 10 -3.92 -16.10 -29.19
CA VAL A 10 -3.93 -15.01 -28.21
C VAL A 10 -5.09 -15.19 -27.23
N THR A 11 -6.31 -15.43 -27.74
CA THR A 11 -7.48 -15.75 -26.92
C THR A 11 -7.25 -17.01 -26.08
N ALA A 12 -6.58 -18.02 -26.63
CA ALA A 12 -6.26 -19.23 -25.88
C ALA A 12 -5.28 -18.97 -24.72
N ILE A 13 -4.25 -18.13 -24.92
CA ILE A 13 -3.35 -17.69 -23.84
C ILE A 13 -4.14 -16.94 -22.76
N HIS A 14 -4.98 -15.98 -23.13
CA HIS A 14 -5.78 -15.22 -22.17
C HIS A 14 -6.67 -16.11 -21.31
N ARG A 15 -7.38 -17.08 -21.91
CA ARG A 15 -8.21 -18.03 -21.15
C ARG A 15 -7.41 -18.83 -20.13
N VAL A 16 -6.22 -19.30 -20.52
CA VAL A 16 -5.32 -20.04 -19.63
C VAL A 16 -4.87 -19.16 -18.47
N LEU A 17 -4.43 -17.92 -18.75
CA LEU A 17 -3.96 -16.99 -17.73
C LEU A 17 -5.07 -16.54 -16.77
N GLU A 18 -6.29 -16.31 -17.25
CA GLU A 18 -7.43 -15.94 -16.42
C GLU A 18 -7.78 -17.01 -15.38
N ILE A 19 -7.75 -18.30 -15.76
CA ILE A 19 -8.00 -19.40 -14.81
C ILE A 19 -6.87 -19.51 -13.79
N LEU A 20 -5.61 -19.36 -14.24
CA LEU A 20 -4.43 -19.47 -13.38
C LEU A 20 -4.24 -18.25 -12.45
N LYS A 21 -4.89 -17.11 -12.72
CA LYS A 21 -4.84 -15.90 -11.89
C LYS A 21 -5.26 -16.15 -10.44
N THR A 22 -6.08 -17.18 -10.20
CA THR A 22 -6.54 -17.60 -8.86
C THR A 22 -5.40 -18.08 -7.96
N GLY A 23 -4.28 -18.53 -8.54
CA GLY A 23 -3.17 -19.11 -7.80
C GLY A 23 -3.40 -20.55 -7.32
N GLU A 24 -4.55 -21.15 -7.63
CA GLU A 24 -4.83 -22.55 -7.30
C GLU A 24 -4.03 -23.52 -8.20
N PRO A 25 -3.64 -24.70 -7.69
CA PRO A 25 -2.98 -25.70 -8.51
C PRO A 25 -3.96 -26.39 -9.47
N TYR A 26 -3.58 -26.50 -10.75
CA TYR A 26 -4.34 -27.20 -11.79
C TYR A 26 -3.54 -28.33 -12.43
N THR A 27 -4.20 -29.45 -12.70
CA THR A 27 -3.68 -30.46 -13.65
C THR A 27 -3.95 -30.02 -15.09
N LEU A 28 -3.17 -30.51 -16.05
CA LEU A 28 -3.39 -30.21 -17.48
C LEU A 28 -4.81 -30.54 -17.95
N ASN A 29 -5.39 -31.64 -17.44
CA ASN A 29 -6.73 -32.08 -17.79
C ASN A 29 -7.80 -31.14 -17.24
N LYS A 30 -7.69 -30.76 -15.95
CA LYS A 30 -8.60 -29.80 -15.33
C LYS A 30 -8.52 -28.46 -16.04
N LEU A 31 -7.31 -27.98 -16.34
CA LEU A 31 -7.11 -26.73 -17.06
C LEU A 31 -7.69 -26.77 -18.48
N GLY A 32 -7.58 -27.89 -19.19
CA GLY A 32 -8.22 -28.09 -20.50
C GLY A 32 -9.75 -28.07 -20.45
N GLN A 33 -10.34 -28.63 -19.39
CA GLN A 33 -11.79 -28.59 -19.16
C GLN A 33 -12.27 -27.16 -18.89
N GLU A 34 -11.65 -26.47 -17.93
CA GLU A 34 -12.01 -25.10 -17.53
C GLU A 34 -11.83 -24.10 -18.67
N THR A 35 -10.77 -24.24 -19.47
CA THR A 35 -10.51 -23.37 -20.64
C THR A 35 -11.33 -23.74 -21.88
N ASN A 36 -11.98 -24.91 -21.87
CA ASN A 36 -12.56 -25.56 -23.05
C ASN A 36 -11.55 -25.66 -24.22
N LEU A 37 -10.30 -25.98 -23.91
CA LEU A 37 -9.20 -26.15 -24.88
C LEU A 37 -8.72 -27.60 -24.89
N ASN A 38 -8.19 -28.03 -26.04
CA ASN A 38 -7.53 -29.33 -26.13
C ASN A 38 -6.25 -29.34 -25.26
N PHE A 39 -6.00 -30.43 -24.54
CA PHE A 39 -4.81 -30.59 -23.69
C PHE A 39 -3.48 -30.30 -24.42
N ARG A 40 -3.38 -30.63 -25.73
CA ARG A 40 -2.20 -30.33 -26.55
C ARG A 40 -2.00 -28.83 -26.73
N THR A 41 -3.09 -28.07 -26.85
CA THR A 41 -3.06 -26.60 -26.95
C THR A 41 -2.64 -25.99 -25.62
N VAL A 42 -3.23 -26.44 -24.51
CA VAL A 42 -2.86 -26.01 -23.16
C VAL A 42 -1.37 -26.26 -22.90
N LYS A 43 -0.87 -27.46 -23.22
CA LYS A 43 0.55 -27.81 -23.06
C LYS A 43 1.47 -26.88 -23.87
N LYS A 44 1.12 -26.57 -25.12
CA LYS A 44 1.89 -25.63 -25.95
C LYS A 44 1.91 -24.23 -25.35
N ILE A 45 0.77 -23.74 -24.86
CA ILE A 45 0.68 -22.43 -24.21
C ILE A 45 1.57 -22.38 -22.97
N LEU A 46 1.48 -23.37 -22.08
CA LEU A 46 2.29 -23.43 -20.87
C LEU A 46 3.79 -23.46 -21.18
N SER A 47 4.20 -24.23 -22.19
CA SER A 47 5.60 -24.26 -22.64
C SER A 47 6.10 -22.89 -23.12
N VAL A 48 5.27 -22.16 -23.86
CA VAL A 48 5.60 -20.78 -24.29
C VAL A 48 5.69 -19.86 -23.07
N LEU A 49 4.72 -19.91 -22.15
CA LEU A 49 4.73 -19.07 -20.95
C LEU A 49 5.95 -19.34 -20.07
N GLU A 50 6.28 -20.61 -19.84
CA GLU A 50 7.44 -21.04 -19.06
C GLU A 50 8.75 -20.54 -19.68
N SER A 51 8.93 -20.71 -21.00
CA SER A 51 10.14 -20.24 -21.70
C SER A 51 10.33 -18.72 -21.62
N ASN A 52 9.22 -17.97 -21.54
CA ASN A 52 9.26 -16.52 -21.45
C ASN A 52 9.33 -16.00 -20.00
N GLN A 53 8.97 -16.82 -19.01
CA GLN A 53 9.00 -16.44 -17.60
C GLN A 53 10.43 -16.11 -17.15
N THR A 54 11.41 -16.90 -17.57
CA THR A 54 12.83 -16.63 -17.27
C THR A 54 13.30 -15.33 -17.92
N LEU A 55 12.90 -15.06 -19.17
CA LEU A 55 13.27 -13.85 -19.89
C LEU A 55 12.66 -12.57 -19.28
N LEU A 56 11.44 -12.67 -18.75
CA LEU A 56 10.69 -11.57 -18.15
C LEU A 56 10.81 -11.50 -16.61
N SER A 57 11.66 -12.33 -16.01
CA SER A 57 11.91 -12.25 -14.57
C SER A 57 12.54 -10.90 -14.22
N GLY A 58 11.90 -10.14 -13.33
CA GLY A 58 12.33 -8.78 -12.99
C GLY A 58 12.22 -7.75 -14.14
N ARG A 59 11.62 -8.12 -15.28
CA ARG A 59 11.47 -7.25 -16.46
C ARG A 59 10.03 -7.24 -16.96
N SER A 60 9.68 -6.23 -17.74
CA SER A 60 8.38 -6.08 -18.38
C SER A 60 8.55 -5.68 -19.84
N LEU A 61 7.63 -6.14 -20.69
CA LEU A 61 7.54 -5.65 -22.06
C LEU A 61 6.87 -4.27 -22.04
N ASP A 62 7.53 -3.28 -22.62
CA ASP A 62 7.09 -1.91 -22.76
C ASP A 62 6.80 -1.66 -24.24
N VAL A 63 5.54 -1.34 -24.54
CA VAL A 63 5.08 -0.97 -25.88
C VAL A 63 4.49 0.43 -25.74
N SER A 64 5.19 1.44 -26.26
CA SER A 64 4.82 2.85 -26.13
C SER A 64 4.95 3.55 -27.47
N GLU A 65 4.08 4.53 -27.73
CA GLU A 65 4.20 5.41 -28.89
C GLU A 65 5.00 6.66 -28.50
N LEU A 66 6.04 6.97 -29.27
CA LEU A 66 6.87 8.17 -29.12
C LEU A 66 7.06 8.78 -30.51
N ASP A 67 6.61 10.03 -30.70
CA ASP A 67 6.76 10.77 -31.96
C ASP A 67 6.27 10.00 -33.20
N ASN A 68 5.08 9.38 -33.11
CA ASN A 68 4.49 8.51 -34.14
C ASN A 68 5.29 7.22 -34.44
N VAL A 69 6.23 6.83 -33.57
CA VAL A 69 6.97 5.57 -33.64
C VAL A 69 6.57 4.67 -32.49
N THR A 70 6.22 3.42 -32.79
CA THR A 70 6.03 2.40 -31.76
C THR A 70 7.38 1.89 -31.27
N VAL A 71 7.71 2.20 -30.02
CA VAL A 71 8.90 1.69 -29.33
C VAL A 71 8.51 0.42 -28.58
N VAL A 72 9.18 -0.68 -28.90
CA VAL A 72 9.03 -1.97 -28.22
C VAL A 72 10.34 -2.32 -27.53
N ARG A 73 10.34 -2.43 -26.20
CA ARG A 73 11.54 -2.78 -25.43
C ARG A 73 11.20 -3.64 -24.22
N ILE A 74 12.21 -4.33 -23.71
CA ILE A 74 12.13 -4.94 -22.37
C ILE A 74 12.75 -3.94 -21.39
N LYS A 75 12.01 -3.54 -20.36
CA LYS A 75 12.51 -2.68 -19.28
C LYS A 75 12.50 -3.41 -17.95
N GLU A 76 13.45 -3.07 -17.09
CA GLU A 76 13.46 -3.57 -15.72
C GLU A 76 12.27 -3.06 -14.93
N LYS A 77 11.77 -3.88 -14.02
CA LYS A 77 10.69 -3.57 -13.08
C LYS A 77 11.28 -2.77 -11.92
N ILE A 78 11.60 -1.50 -12.17
CA ILE A 78 12.25 -0.60 -11.21
C ILE A 78 11.20 0.29 -10.55
N GLY A 79 11.39 0.54 -9.26
CA GLY A 79 10.61 1.51 -8.49
C GLY A 79 9.52 0.87 -7.64
N LEU A 80 9.04 1.65 -6.68
CA LEU A 80 8.07 1.20 -5.68
C LEU A 80 6.73 0.80 -6.30
N THR A 81 6.27 1.55 -7.30
CA THR A 81 4.96 1.37 -7.95
C THR A 81 4.80 0.05 -8.69
N PHE A 82 5.89 -0.69 -8.91
CA PHE A 82 5.83 -2.01 -9.52
C PHE A 82 5.27 -3.08 -8.57
N TYR A 83 5.43 -2.90 -7.26
CA TYR A 83 5.00 -3.88 -6.27
C TYR A 83 3.51 -3.74 -5.92
N PRO A 84 2.86 -4.79 -5.40
CA PRO A 84 1.54 -4.67 -4.79
C PRO A 84 1.53 -3.69 -3.59
N GLU A 85 0.41 -2.99 -3.35
CA GLU A 85 0.30 -1.91 -2.31
C GLU A 85 0.80 -2.36 -0.92
N ASN A 86 0.51 -3.59 -0.49
CA ASN A 86 0.98 -4.13 0.78
C ASN A 86 2.52 -4.24 0.85
N ILE A 87 3.17 -4.61 -0.24
CA ILE A 87 4.63 -4.66 -0.33
C ILE A 87 5.20 -3.24 -0.42
N GLN A 88 4.54 -2.34 -1.13
CA GLN A 88 4.93 -0.92 -1.15
C GLN A 88 4.91 -0.32 0.26
N ASN A 89 3.82 -0.52 1.00
CA ASN A 89 3.67 -0.03 2.37
C ASN A 89 4.72 -0.63 3.29
N LEU A 90 5.04 -1.93 3.15
CA LEU A 90 6.10 -2.57 3.92
C LEU A 90 7.47 -1.92 3.65
N ILE A 91 7.80 -1.65 2.38
CA ILE A 91 9.05 -0.97 2.00
C ILE A 91 9.08 0.47 2.55
N ILE A 92 7.99 1.22 2.38
CA ILE A 92 7.88 2.60 2.90
C ILE A 92 8.10 2.62 4.41
N ARG A 93 7.40 1.74 5.13
CA ARG A 93 7.49 1.61 6.58
C ARG A 93 8.92 1.28 7.00
N THR A 94 9.48 0.19 6.47
CA THR A 94 10.81 -0.27 6.89
C THR A 94 11.94 0.72 6.60
N MET A 95 11.86 1.47 5.49
CA MET A 95 12.93 2.36 5.06
C MET A 95 12.78 3.80 5.56
N TYR A 96 11.55 4.31 5.69
CA TYR A 96 11.30 5.73 5.94
C TYR A 96 10.49 5.98 7.23
N TYR A 97 9.51 5.14 7.52
CA TYR A 97 8.59 5.35 8.66
C TYR A 97 8.41 4.05 9.46
N PRO A 98 9.43 3.61 10.22
CA PRO A 98 9.45 2.27 10.81
C PRO A 98 8.42 2.09 11.93
N THR A 99 8.07 3.19 12.60
CA THR A 99 7.17 3.25 13.75
C THR A 99 6.17 4.39 13.55
N SER A 100 4.94 4.19 14.03
CA SER A 100 3.93 5.24 14.04
C SER A 100 4.32 6.40 14.97
N SER A 101 3.88 7.60 14.62
CA SER A 101 3.96 8.76 15.50
C SER A 101 2.79 8.80 16.47
N ARG A 102 2.92 9.60 17.54
CA ARG A 102 1.84 9.81 18.50
C ARG A 102 0.65 10.56 17.89
N GLU A 103 0.89 11.43 16.90
CA GLU A 103 -0.16 12.09 16.11
C GLU A 103 -1.01 11.04 15.38
N GLU A 104 -0.36 10.11 14.69
CA GLU A 104 -1.03 9.03 13.95
C GLU A 104 -1.84 8.13 14.88
N GLU A 105 -1.31 7.80 16.07
CA GLU A 105 -2.04 7.05 17.10
C GLU A 105 -3.33 7.76 17.53
N ILE A 106 -3.29 9.08 17.78
CA ILE A 106 -4.46 9.87 18.18
C ILE A 106 -5.50 9.90 17.06
N LEU A 107 -5.06 10.15 15.82
CA LEU A 107 -5.95 10.20 14.67
C LEU A 107 -6.62 8.84 14.41
N VAL A 108 -5.84 7.75 14.45
CA VAL A 108 -6.38 6.40 14.30
C VAL A 108 -7.30 6.04 15.45
N TYR A 109 -6.98 6.43 16.69
CA TYR A 109 -7.85 6.21 17.84
C TYR A 109 -9.21 6.91 17.66
N LEU A 110 -9.23 8.18 17.28
CA LEU A 110 -10.47 8.90 17.01
C LEU A 110 -11.26 8.25 15.87
N TYR A 111 -10.56 7.81 14.81
CA TYR A 111 -11.17 7.16 13.65
C TYR A 111 -11.83 5.82 14.03
N LEU A 112 -11.13 4.97 14.76
CA LEU A 112 -11.64 3.66 15.19
C LEU A 112 -12.82 3.77 16.16
N ASN A 113 -12.87 4.83 16.95
CA ASN A 113 -14.01 5.11 17.84
C ASN A 113 -15.15 5.91 17.16
N ASN A 114 -15.10 6.09 15.83
CA ASN A 114 -16.09 6.84 15.04
C ASN A 114 -16.28 8.30 15.50
N ALA A 115 -15.27 8.94 16.09
CA ALA A 115 -15.31 10.36 16.44
C ALA A 115 -15.09 11.23 15.19
N ILE A 116 -16.10 11.29 14.32
CA ILE A 116 -16.03 11.95 12.99
C ILE A 116 -17.00 13.13 12.86
N ASN A 117 -17.73 13.45 13.92
CA ASN A 117 -18.66 14.57 13.99
C ASN A 117 -18.82 15.03 15.44
N ILE A 118 -19.48 16.18 15.63
CA ILE A 118 -19.71 16.81 16.94
C ILE A 118 -20.43 15.85 17.92
N SER A 119 -21.40 15.06 17.46
CA SER A 119 -22.19 14.18 18.34
C SER A 119 -21.43 12.92 18.77
N SER A 120 -20.44 12.49 18.01
CA SER A 120 -19.56 11.35 18.30
C SER A 120 -18.22 11.76 18.90
N ALA A 121 -18.03 13.04 19.22
CA ALA A 121 -16.78 13.55 19.78
C ALA A 121 -16.42 12.88 21.11
N ILE A 122 -15.13 12.67 21.33
CA ILE A 122 -14.59 11.92 22.49
C ILE A 122 -13.70 12.84 23.33
N HIS A 123 -13.67 12.59 24.64
CA HIS A 123 -12.76 13.31 25.52
C HIS A 123 -11.34 12.73 25.42
N LEU A 124 -10.36 13.60 25.20
CA LEU A 124 -8.95 13.27 25.20
C LEU A 124 -8.22 14.22 26.16
N PRO A 125 -7.20 13.74 26.88
CA PRO A 125 -6.35 14.62 27.67
C PRO A 125 -5.65 15.62 26.75
N GLU A 126 -5.72 16.90 27.11
CA GLU A 126 -5.15 17.96 26.30
C GLU A 126 -3.62 17.94 26.43
N ASP A 127 -2.92 17.73 25.32
CA ASP A 127 -1.47 17.77 25.20
C ASP A 127 -1.05 18.69 24.04
N ASN A 128 0.26 18.90 23.87
CA ASN A 128 0.78 19.75 22.80
C ASN A 128 0.48 19.19 21.41
N ILE A 129 0.44 17.86 21.28
CA ILE A 129 0.22 17.17 20.01
C ILE A 129 -1.22 17.39 19.54
N LEU A 130 -2.19 17.31 20.45
CA LEU A 130 -3.59 17.55 20.14
C LEU A 130 -3.84 19.01 19.75
N LYS A 131 -3.08 19.95 20.31
CA LYS A 131 -3.10 21.36 19.87
C LYS A 131 -2.57 21.49 18.45
N GLU A 132 -1.41 20.88 18.15
CA GLU A 132 -0.83 20.88 16.79
C GLU A 132 -1.79 20.25 15.77
N LEU A 133 -2.45 19.14 16.11
CA LEU A 133 -3.47 18.51 15.26
C LEU A 133 -4.71 19.37 15.04
N THR A 134 -5.07 20.21 16.02
CA THR A 134 -6.18 21.15 15.91
C THR A 134 -5.79 22.34 15.03
N GLU A 135 -4.58 22.88 15.21
CA GLU A 135 -4.01 23.95 14.38
C GLU A 135 -3.83 23.51 12.92
N ALA A 136 -3.52 22.23 12.68
CA ALA A 136 -3.40 21.63 11.36
C ALA A 136 -4.75 21.20 10.74
N GLU A 137 -5.89 21.53 11.37
CA GLU A 137 -7.24 21.22 10.89
C GLU A 137 -7.51 19.71 10.67
N HIS A 138 -6.78 18.83 11.35
CA HIS A 138 -7.03 17.38 11.34
C HIS A 138 -8.06 16.97 12.40
N VAL A 139 -8.17 17.75 13.47
CA VAL A 139 -9.08 17.51 14.59
C VAL A 139 -9.79 18.82 14.93
N GLU A 140 -11.06 18.76 15.30
CA GLU A 140 -11.81 19.90 15.83
C GLU A 140 -12.21 19.66 17.29
N LYS A 141 -12.18 20.75 18.08
CA LYS A 141 -12.60 20.79 19.48
C LYS A 141 -14.03 21.34 19.58
N THR A 142 -14.90 20.61 20.25
CA THR A 142 -16.24 21.06 20.63
C THR A 142 -16.20 21.97 21.86
N ASP A 143 -17.27 22.76 22.06
CA ASP A 143 -17.42 23.64 23.23
C ASP A 143 -17.28 22.91 24.58
N ASN A 144 -17.61 21.62 24.60
CA ASN A 144 -17.52 20.76 25.79
C ASN A 144 -16.11 20.15 25.99
N GLY A 145 -15.10 20.57 25.24
CA GLY A 145 -13.73 20.05 25.34
C GLY A 145 -13.57 18.60 24.84
N LYS A 146 -14.45 18.16 23.93
CA LYS A 146 -14.33 16.88 23.22
C LYS A 146 -13.81 17.08 21.80
N TYR A 147 -13.17 16.08 21.24
CA TYR A 147 -12.50 16.14 19.94
C TYR A 147 -13.10 15.16 18.94
N TYR A 148 -13.13 15.55 17.66
CA TYR A 148 -13.50 14.69 16.55
C TYR A 148 -12.65 15.00 15.32
N LEU A 149 -12.57 14.06 14.38
CA LEU A 149 -11.82 14.19 13.14
C LEU A 149 -12.58 15.03 12.11
N THR A 150 -11.83 15.91 11.45
CA THR A 150 -12.27 16.56 10.21
C THR A 150 -12.22 15.57 9.05
N SER A 151 -12.65 16.00 7.84
CA SER A 151 -12.47 15.19 6.62
C SER A 151 -11.01 14.82 6.40
N ASP A 152 -10.10 15.77 6.61
CA ASP A 152 -8.68 15.61 6.34
C ASP A 152 -8.05 14.70 7.38
N GLY A 153 -8.41 14.86 8.66
CA GLY A 153 -8.03 13.94 9.72
C GLY A 153 -8.47 12.50 9.45
N GLN A 154 -9.67 12.29 8.89
CA GLN A 154 -10.12 10.95 8.50
C GLN A 154 -9.28 10.35 7.36
N TYR A 155 -8.87 11.15 6.37
CA TYR A 155 -7.98 10.69 5.31
C TYR A 155 -6.61 10.30 5.84
N VAL A 156 -6.03 11.12 6.70
CA VAL A 156 -4.73 10.85 7.34
C VAL A 156 -4.83 9.60 8.22
N ALA A 157 -5.87 9.47 9.05
CA ALA A 157 -6.09 8.29 9.89
C ALA A 157 -6.21 7.00 9.07
N LYS A 158 -6.94 7.02 7.95
CA LYS A 158 -7.03 5.87 7.02
C LYS A 158 -5.67 5.53 6.42
N GLY A 159 -4.89 6.54 6.03
CA GLY A 159 -3.53 6.36 5.52
C GLY A 159 -2.61 5.73 6.55
N ALA A 160 -2.61 6.25 7.78
CA ALA A 160 -1.85 5.71 8.90
C ALA A 160 -2.24 4.27 9.20
N LEU A 161 -3.53 3.93 9.23
CA LEU A 161 -3.99 2.57 9.49
C LEU A 161 -3.58 1.57 8.38
N LYS A 162 -3.53 2.02 7.12
CA LYS A 162 -2.99 1.21 6.01
C LYS A 162 -1.50 0.94 6.15
N LEU A 163 -0.74 1.89 6.71
CA LEU A 163 0.70 1.78 6.90
C LEU A 163 1.06 0.99 8.18
N TYR A 164 0.25 1.14 9.23
CA TYR A 164 0.41 0.53 10.55
C TYR A 164 -0.87 -0.21 10.97
N PRO A 165 -1.13 -1.40 10.39
CA PRO A 165 -2.32 -2.18 10.71
C PRO A 165 -2.40 -2.60 12.18
N GLU A 166 -1.26 -2.66 12.89
CA GLU A 166 -1.21 -2.95 14.33
C GLU A 166 -1.96 -1.91 15.19
N LEU A 167 -2.12 -0.67 14.71
CA LEU A 167 -2.85 0.38 15.43
C LEU A 167 -4.34 0.04 15.60
N ALA A 168 -4.88 -0.88 14.79
CA ALA A 168 -6.25 -1.39 14.93
C ALA A 168 -6.51 -2.00 16.32
N ASN A 169 -5.48 -2.54 16.97
CA ASN A 169 -5.61 -3.25 18.26
C ASN A 169 -5.52 -2.30 19.47
N ILE A 170 -5.28 -1.00 19.28
CA ILE A 170 -5.18 -0.04 20.38
C ILE A 170 -6.55 0.18 21.05
N SER A 171 -7.65 0.05 20.31
CA SER A 171 -9.01 0.23 20.83
C SER A 171 -9.48 -0.90 21.75
N SER A 172 -8.89 -2.11 21.66
CA SER A 172 -9.32 -3.26 22.47
C SER A 172 -8.73 -3.31 23.88
N ASN A 173 -7.65 -2.56 24.14
CA ASN A 173 -6.93 -2.58 25.43
C ASN A 173 -7.09 -1.29 26.26
N SER A 174 -7.77 -0.27 25.72
CA SER A 174 -7.82 1.08 26.31
C SER A 174 -8.80 1.24 27.48
N SER A 175 -9.45 0.16 27.94
CA SER A 175 -10.23 0.21 29.18
C SER A 175 -9.38 0.21 30.46
N ASN A 176 -8.08 -0.10 30.41
CA ASN A 176 -7.27 -0.28 31.64
C ASN A 176 -5.78 0.14 31.59
N SER A 177 -5.26 0.80 30.55
CA SER A 177 -3.83 1.16 30.53
C SER A 177 -3.53 2.53 29.89
N MET A 178 -3.93 3.61 30.57
CA MET A 178 -3.28 4.92 30.37
C MET A 178 -2.13 5.17 31.36
N HIS A 179 -1.77 4.19 32.18
CA HIS A 179 -0.54 4.21 32.98
C HIS A 179 0.26 2.93 32.71
N ALA A 180 1.53 3.10 32.31
CA ALA A 180 2.53 2.08 32.02
C ALA A 180 2.47 1.40 30.63
N ILE A 181 2.92 2.12 29.59
CA ILE A 181 3.65 1.47 28.50
C ILE A 181 5.12 1.51 28.91
N LYS A 182 5.62 0.40 29.46
CA LYS A 182 7.03 0.20 29.79
C LYS A 182 7.83 0.10 28.49
N ILE A 183 8.67 1.10 28.23
CA ILE A 183 9.70 1.07 27.18
C ILE A 183 10.89 0.29 27.73
N GLU A 184 10.87 -1.03 27.65
CA GLU A 184 12.09 -1.83 27.73
C GLU A 184 11.93 -3.09 26.89
N GLN A 185 12.42 -3.03 25.65
CA GLN A 185 13.06 -4.10 24.87
C GLN A 185 12.88 -3.81 23.39
N PHE A 186 13.79 -3.04 22.81
CA PHE A 186 14.33 -3.24 21.46
C PHE A 186 15.51 -2.29 21.32
N MET A 187 16.63 -2.64 21.95
CA MET A 187 17.93 -2.07 21.59
C MET A 187 18.68 -3.06 20.70
N GLN A 188 19.38 -2.47 19.74
CA GLN A 188 20.42 -3.02 18.85
C GLN A 188 19.96 -3.62 17.52
N LEU A 189 19.67 -2.73 16.56
CA LEU A 189 20.36 -2.73 15.28
C LEU A 189 20.64 -1.27 14.89
N SER A 190 21.91 -0.88 14.95
CA SER A 190 22.39 0.41 14.47
C SER A 190 22.20 0.49 12.95
N ILE A 191 21.25 1.30 12.49
CA ILE A 191 21.05 1.67 11.09
C ILE A 191 21.37 3.17 10.95
N PRO A 192 22.01 3.62 9.86
CA PRO A 192 22.49 4.99 9.72
C PRO A 192 21.34 5.98 9.84
N SER A 193 21.56 7.06 10.59
CA SER A 193 20.65 8.19 10.69
C SER A 193 20.17 8.63 9.30
N GLY A 194 18.88 8.49 9.04
CA GLY A 194 18.22 9.05 7.87
C GLY A 194 18.45 10.56 7.79
N PRO A 195 18.29 11.18 6.61
CA PRO A 195 18.59 12.59 6.40
C PRO A 195 17.79 13.46 7.38
N ASN A 196 18.53 14.15 8.25
CA ASN A 196 17.97 15.05 9.25
C ASN A 196 17.11 16.12 8.56
N MET A 197 15.80 16.13 8.81
CA MET A 197 14.82 17.03 8.17
C MET A 197 15.17 18.53 8.35
N LEU A 198 15.96 18.86 9.38
CA LEU A 198 16.54 20.19 9.58
C LEU A 198 17.51 20.62 8.46
N LEU A 199 18.23 19.67 7.84
CA LEU A 199 19.15 19.95 6.73
C LEU A 199 18.42 20.12 5.38
N LEU A 200 17.23 19.54 5.23
CA LEU A 200 16.40 19.70 4.03
C LEU A 200 15.71 21.08 4.02
N ARG A 201 15.24 21.55 5.18
CA ARG A 201 14.68 22.91 5.30
C ARG A 201 15.73 24.01 5.07
N SER A 202 16.95 23.85 5.58
CA SER A 202 18.02 24.85 5.37
C SER A 202 18.48 24.95 3.91
N LYS A 203 18.55 23.83 3.18
CA LYS A 203 18.87 23.83 1.74
C LYS A 203 17.74 24.40 0.87
N ALA A 204 16.48 24.18 1.25
CA ALA A 204 15.34 24.76 0.54
C ALA A 204 15.24 26.28 0.75
N GLN A 205 15.55 26.77 1.96
CA GLN A 205 15.58 28.20 2.26
C GLN A 205 16.80 28.91 1.61
N ALA A 206 17.98 28.27 1.60
CA ALA A 206 19.17 28.81 0.94
C ALA A 206 18.98 29.00 -0.58
N ARG A 207 18.21 28.12 -1.24
CA ARG A 207 17.89 28.25 -2.67
C ARG A 207 16.86 29.34 -2.98
N LYS A 208 15.97 29.70 -2.05
CA LYS A 208 15.03 30.82 -2.20
C LYS A 208 15.68 32.19 -2.03
N ASN A 209 16.81 32.26 -1.35
CA ASN A 209 17.53 33.53 -1.11
C ASN A 209 18.60 33.83 -2.19
N MET A 210 18.74 32.96 -3.20
CA MET A 210 19.67 33.13 -4.32
C MET A 210 18.96 33.30 -5.68
N SER A 211 17.64 33.54 -5.67
CA SER A 211 16.83 33.90 -6.85
C SER A 211 16.33 35.33 -6.75
#